data_AF-A0A1V9GBQ0-F1
#
_entry.id   AF-A0A1V9GBQ0-F1
#
_cell.length_a   1.000
_cell.length_b   1.000
_cell.length_c   1.000
_cell.angle_alpha   90.00
_cell.angle_beta   90.00
_cell.angle_gamma   90.00
#
_symmetry.space_group_name_H-M   'P 1'
#
loop_
_entity.id
_entity.type
_entity.pdbx_description
1 polymer ?
#
loop_
_entity_poly.entity_id
_entity_poly.type
_entity_poly.pdbx_seq_one_letter_code
_entity_poly.pdbx_strand_id
1 'polypeptide(L)'
;MAKPRTGIANNLKWYRESYGYSLKDVAELLGHTSTSSISNWETGNVIPNLFTAFKLSRLCRTSSAHLFEDLYKLAIIETDASKTEFIPRKNNLFDAFKLSRLQKTMPEDLFEELYKQAVAETDAAEKEFLARKNKPHFTD
;
A
#
# COMPACT_ATOMS: atom_id res chain seq x y z
N MET A 1 3.07 -39.76 14.45
CA MET A 1 3.82 -38.76 13.64
C MET A 1 3.01 -37.47 13.62
N ALA A 2 3.58 -36.34 14.01
CA ALA A 2 2.87 -35.05 13.99
C ALA A 2 2.67 -34.60 12.55
N LYS A 3 1.42 -34.29 12.16
CA LYS A 3 1.09 -33.79 10.82
C LYS A 3 1.79 -32.44 10.60
N PRO A 4 2.46 -32.21 9.45
CA PRO A 4 3.07 -30.91 9.17
C PRO A 4 2.02 -29.80 9.23
N ARG A 5 2.37 -28.64 9.81
CA ARG A 5 1.52 -27.46 9.82
C ARG A 5 1.41 -26.94 8.38
N THR A 6 0.24 -27.11 7.77
CA THR A 6 -0.05 -26.71 6.39
C THR A 6 -0.61 -25.28 6.28
N GLY A 7 -0.89 -24.61 7.41
CA GLY A 7 -1.50 -23.29 7.45
C GLY A 7 -0.50 -22.14 7.43
N ILE A 8 -0.96 -20.96 7.00
CA ILE A 8 -0.19 -19.71 7.02
C ILE A 8 -0.16 -19.16 8.45
N ALA A 9 1.03 -19.04 9.04
CA ALA A 9 1.17 -18.50 10.37
C ALA A 9 0.60 -17.06 10.47
N ASN A 10 0.04 -16.71 11.63
CA ASN A 10 -0.55 -15.41 11.87
C ASN A 10 -0.60 -15.08 13.37
N ASN A 11 -0.96 -13.84 13.69
CA ASN A 11 -0.91 -13.29 15.04
C ASN A 11 -2.28 -13.27 15.74
N LEU A 12 -3.33 -13.78 15.09
CA LEU A 12 -4.71 -13.62 15.55
C LEU A 12 -4.92 -14.15 16.97
N LYS A 13 -4.36 -15.33 17.28
CA LYS A 13 -4.47 -15.95 18.60
C LYS A 13 -3.87 -15.06 19.69
N TRP A 14 -2.66 -14.55 19.45
CA TRP A 14 -1.96 -13.70 20.40
C TRP A 14 -2.73 -12.41 20.67
N TYR A 15 -3.22 -11.76 19.61
CA TYR A 15 -4.06 -10.56 19.76
C TYR A 15 -5.35 -10.88 20.53
N ARG A 16 -6.09 -11.93 20.16
CA ARG A 16 -7.31 -12.34 20.86
C ARG A 16 -7.06 -12.50 22.36
N GLU A 17 -6.01 -13.25 22.72
CA GLU A 17 -5.67 -13.54 24.12
C GLU A 17 -5.20 -12.30 24.88
N SER A 18 -4.45 -11.40 24.24
CA SER A 18 -4.02 -10.14 24.86
C SER A 18 -5.18 -9.20 25.23
N TYR A 19 -6.30 -9.30 24.50
CA TYR A 19 -7.53 -8.57 24.79
C TYR A 19 -8.50 -9.35 25.70
N GLY A 20 -8.11 -10.53 26.18
CA GLY A 20 -8.89 -11.32 27.14
C GLY A 20 -10.07 -12.07 26.53
N TYR A 21 -10.16 -12.18 25.21
CA TYR A 21 -11.26 -12.91 24.57
C TYR A 21 -10.98 -14.40 24.50
N SER A 22 -11.97 -15.22 24.86
CA SER A 22 -12.00 -16.64 24.55
C SER A 22 -12.40 -16.88 23.09
N LEU A 23 -12.17 -18.10 22.57
CA LEU A 23 -12.68 -18.48 21.24
C LEU A 23 -14.22 -18.40 21.17
N LYS A 24 -14.90 -18.69 22.28
CA LYS A 24 -16.37 -18.62 22.37
C LYS A 24 -16.85 -17.18 22.31
N ASP A 25 -16.16 -16.27 23.01
CA ASP A 25 -16.51 -14.85 23.04
C ASP A 25 -16.43 -14.26 21.63
N VAL A 26 -15.36 -14.57 20.90
CA VAL A 26 -15.22 -14.13 19.50
C VAL A 26 -16.28 -14.76 18.61
N ALA A 27 -16.63 -16.04 18.80
CA ALA A 27 -17.71 -16.66 18.04
C ALA A 27 -19.04 -15.94 18.25
N GLU A 28 -19.40 -15.68 19.51
CA GLU A 28 -20.63 -14.99 19.89
C GLU A 28 -20.68 -13.56 19.34
N LEU A 29 -19.60 -12.78 19.49
CA LEU A 29 -19.48 -11.42 18.97
C LEU A 29 -19.57 -11.34 17.44
N LEU A 30 -19.17 -12.41 16.74
CA LEU A 30 -19.26 -12.51 15.28
C LEU A 30 -20.57 -13.13 14.78
N GLY A 31 -21.44 -13.61 15.70
CA GLY A 31 -22.69 -14.27 15.37
C GLY A 31 -22.52 -15.71 14.86
N HIS A 32 -21.43 -16.39 15.23
CA HIS A 32 -21.17 -17.78 14.90
C HIS A 32 -21.63 -18.73 16.01
N THR A 33 -22.19 -19.87 15.61
CA THR A 33 -22.62 -20.94 16.53
C THR A 33 -21.48 -21.84 17.00
N SER A 34 -20.32 -21.77 16.34
CA SER A 34 -19.18 -22.65 16.58
C SER A 34 -17.86 -21.89 16.58
N THR A 35 -16.92 -22.36 17.40
CA THR A 35 -15.55 -21.85 17.50
C THR A 35 -14.63 -22.39 16.41
N SER A 36 -15.07 -23.37 15.61
CA SER A 36 -14.22 -24.05 14.62
C SER A 36 -13.66 -23.08 13.58
N SER A 37 -14.45 -22.13 13.11
CA SER A 37 -14.00 -21.12 12.14
C SER A 37 -12.86 -20.27 12.70
N ILE A 38 -12.99 -19.81 13.94
CA ILE A 38 -11.97 -18.99 14.61
C ILE A 38 -10.68 -19.80 14.80
N SER A 39 -10.79 -21.04 15.27
CA SER A 39 -9.63 -21.92 15.40
C SER A 39 -8.93 -22.17 14.06
N ASN A 40 -9.69 -22.31 12.96
CA ASN A 40 -9.14 -22.49 11.62
C ASN A 40 -8.44 -21.22 11.12
N TRP A 41 -8.94 -20.03 11.46
CA TRP A 41 -8.29 -18.76 11.14
C TRP A 41 -7.00 -18.58 11.94
N GLU A 42 -7.01 -18.87 13.25
CA GLU A 42 -5.82 -18.78 14.10
C GLU A 42 -4.70 -19.73 13.70
N THR A 43 -5.06 -20.90 13.16
CA THR A 43 -4.08 -21.87 12.67
C THR A 43 -3.65 -21.63 11.24
N GLY A 44 -4.30 -20.69 10.54
CA GLY A 44 -3.98 -20.37 9.15
C GLY A 44 -4.44 -21.42 8.14
N ASN A 45 -5.25 -22.38 8.56
CA ASN A 45 -5.80 -23.42 7.67
C ASN A 45 -6.85 -22.83 6.72
N VAL A 46 -7.55 -21.79 7.17
CA VAL A 46 -8.55 -21.08 6.40
C VAL A 46 -8.32 -19.58 6.57
N ILE A 47 -8.43 -18.83 5.48
CA ILE A 47 -8.37 -17.37 5.50
C ILE A 47 -9.81 -16.85 5.69
N PRO A 48 -10.08 -15.96 6.66
CA PRO A 48 -11.38 -15.34 6.78
C PRO A 48 -11.65 -14.43 5.57
N ASN A 49 -12.93 -14.28 5.20
CA ASN A 49 -13.27 -13.26 4.21
C ASN A 49 -12.91 -11.85 4.72
N LEU A 50 -12.79 -10.89 3.79
CA LEU A 50 -12.36 -9.53 4.11
C LEU A 50 -13.23 -8.85 5.18
N PHE A 51 -14.54 -9.02 5.11
CA PHE A 51 -15.45 -8.39 6.08
C PHE A 51 -15.25 -8.96 7.48
N THR A 52 -15.08 -10.28 7.61
CA THR A 52 -14.74 -10.94 8.87
C THR A 52 -13.37 -10.50 9.38
N ALA A 53 -12.37 -10.36 8.50
CA ALA A 53 -11.06 -9.85 8.88
C ALA A 53 -11.16 -8.42 9.47
N PHE A 54 -12.04 -7.57 8.94
CA PHE A 54 -12.30 -6.24 9.52
C PHE A 54 -13.07 -6.29 10.85
N LYS A 55 -13.98 -7.23 11.04
CA LYS A 55 -14.60 -7.42 12.36
C LYS A 55 -13.55 -7.83 13.40
N LEU A 56 -12.68 -8.77 13.06
CA LEU A 56 -11.58 -9.21 13.93
C LEU A 56 -10.61 -8.07 14.23
N SER A 57 -10.29 -7.24 13.24
CA SER A 57 -9.43 -6.07 13.41
C SER A 57 -10.04 -5.06 14.40
N ARG A 58 -11.36 -4.87 14.34
CA ARG A 58 -12.09 -4.03 15.29
C ARG A 58 -12.11 -4.59 16.71
N LEU A 59 -12.28 -5.91 16.87
CA LEU A 59 -12.27 -6.60 18.17
C LEU A 59 -10.88 -6.54 18.82
N CYS A 60 -9.85 -6.83 18.04
CA CYS A 60 -8.45 -6.88 18.47
C CYS A 60 -7.75 -5.51 18.44
N ARG A 61 -8.49 -4.43 18.12
CA ARG A 61 -8.00 -3.03 18.05
C ARG A 61 -6.67 -2.87 17.31
N THR A 62 -6.51 -3.61 16.21
CA THR A 62 -5.31 -3.57 15.36
C THR A 62 -5.74 -3.65 13.90
N SER A 63 -4.81 -3.49 12.95
CA SER A 63 -5.13 -3.63 11.52
C SER A 63 -5.21 -5.11 11.12
N SER A 64 -6.00 -5.42 10.07
CA SER A 64 -6.03 -6.78 9.51
C SER A 64 -4.66 -7.24 9.01
N ALA A 65 -3.82 -6.31 8.54
CA ALA A 65 -2.44 -6.61 8.16
C ALA A 65 -1.60 -7.13 9.33
N HIS A 66 -1.76 -6.58 10.54
CA HIS A 66 -1.04 -7.10 11.72
C HIS A 66 -1.61 -8.43 12.22
N LEU A 67 -2.92 -8.64 12.10
CA LEU A 67 -3.54 -9.93 12.46
C LEU A 67 -3.04 -11.06 11.56
N PHE A 68 -2.95 -10.79 10.26
CA PHE A 68 -2.57 -11.75 9.21
C PHE A 68 -1.24 -11.36 8.57
N GLU A 69 -0.22 -11.13 9.39
CA GLU A 69 1.07 -10.55 8.98
C GLU A 69 1.74 -11.32 7.85
N ASP A 70 1.83 -12.64 7.93
CA ASP A 70 2.51 -13.43 6.90
C ASP A 70 1.70 -13.47 5.59
N LEU A 71 0.37 -13.48 5.67
CA LEU A 71 -0.48 -13.30 4.49
C LEU A 71 -0.25 -11.93 3.83
N TYR A 72 -0.07 -10.88 4.64
CA TYR A 72 0.21 -9.54 4.13
C TYR A 72 1.61 -9.45 3.49
N LYS A 73 2.63 -10.08 4.09
CA LYS A 73 3.98 -10.19 3.50
C LYS A 73 3.94 -10.90 2.15
N LEU A 74 3.20 -12.01 2.03
CA LEU A 74 3.02 -12.72 0.77
C LEU A 74 2.39 -11.83 -0.30
N ALA A 75 1.35 -11.08 0.05
CA ALA A 75 0.72 -10.14 -0.86
C ALA A 75 1.69 -9.04 -1.33
N ILE A 76 2.54 -8.51 -0.43
CA ILE A 76 3.57 -7.52 -0.80
C ILE A 76 4.53 -8.14 -1.83
N ILE A 77 5.08 -9.33 -1.56
CA ILE A 77 6.02 -10.01 -2.45
C ILE A 77 5.42 -10.20 -3.85
N GLU A 78 4.18 -10.67 -3.93
CA GLU A 78 3.48 -10.88 -5.20
C GLU A 78 3.26 -9.56 -5.96
N THR A 79 2.86 -8.50 -5.25
CA THR A 79 2.68 -7.19 -5.87
C THR A 79 4.00 -6.56 -6.31
N ASP A 80 5.08 -6.73 -5.56
CA ASP A 80 6.38 -6.17 -5.89
C ASP A 80 7.04 -6.91 -7.06
N ALA A 81 6.88 -8.23 -7.13
CA ALA A 81 7.27 -9.03 -8.30
C ALA A 81 6.51 -8.59 -9.56
N SER A 82 5.26 -8.13 -9.42
CA SER A 82 4.47 -7.59 -10.53
C SER A 82 4.87 -6.16 -10.91
N LYS A 83 5.41 -5.37 -9.96
CA LYS A 83 5.82 -3.97 -10.20
C LYS A 83 7.07 -3.85 -11.05
N THR A 84 7.98 -4.82 -11.00
CA THR A 84 9.17 -4.84 -11.88
C THR A 84 8.82 -4.87 -13.36
N GLU A 85 7.60 -5.30 -13.71
CA GLU A 85 7.08 -5.31 -15.08
C GLU A 85 5.99 -4.24 -15.33
N PHE A 86 5.56 -3.52 -14.29
CA PHE A 86 4.47 -2.56 -14.38
C PHE A 86 4.95 -1.18 -14.86
N ILE A 87 4.59 -0.83 -16.09
CA ILE A 87 4.72 0.53 -16.61
C ILE A 87 3.43 1.29 -16.25
N PRO A 88 3.47 2.30 -15.34
CA PRO A 88 2.28 3.08 -15.02
C PRO A 88 1.74 3.76 -16.27
N ARG A 89 0.44 3.61 -16.53
CA ARG A 89 -0.24 4.34 -17.60
C ARG A 89 -0.14 5.83 -17.28
N LYS A 90 0.74 6.56 -17.97
CA LYS A 90 0.73 8.02 -17.95
C LYS A 90 -0.68 8.46 -18.36
N ASN A 91 -1.27 9.35 -17.55
CA ASN A 91 -2.58 9.98 -17.73
C ASN A 91 -3.74 9.26 -17.07
N ASN A 92 -3.75 9.20 -15.74
CA ASN A 92 -5.01 9.11 -15.04
C ASN A 92 -5.27 10.47 -14.39
N LEU A 93 -6.43 11.04 -14.72
CA LEU A 93 -7.05 12.26 -14.19
C LEU A 93 -6.86 12.47 -12.67
N PHE A 94 -6.60 11.40 -11.92
CA PHE A 94 -6.23 11.38 -10.50
C PHE A 94 -4.93 12.12 -10.16
N ASP A 95 -3.89 12.04 -11.01
CA ASP A 95 -2.63 12.76 -10.79
C ASP A 95 -2.81 14.27 -11.01
N ALA A 96 -3.62 14.64 -12.01
CA ALA A 96 -4.05 16.03 -12.23
C ALA A 96 -4.92 16.55 -11.07
N PHE A 97 -5.80 15.70 -10.51
CA PHE A 97 -6.65 16.07 -9.37
C PHE A 97 -5.88 16.21 -8.05
N LYS A 98 -4.78 15.46 -7.86
CA LYS A 98 -3.88 15.64 -6.71
C LYS A 98 -3.07 16.93 -6.82
N LEU A 99 -2.65 17.31 -8.03
CA LEU A 99 -1.97 18.58 -8.29
C LEU A 99 -2.90 19.78 -8.09
N SER A 100 -4.18 19.68 -8.50
CA SER A 100 -5.16 20.77 -8.34
C SER A 100 -5.58 20.99 -6.88
N ARG A 101 -5.56 19.96 -6.02
CA ARG A 101 -5.90 20.10 -4.59
C ARG A 101 -4.83 20.78 -3.75
N LEU A 102 -3.58 20.85 -4.24
CA LEU A 102 -2.52 21.65 -3.62
C LEU A 102 -2.63 23.14 -3.99
N GLN A 103 -3.46 23.51 -4.98
CA GLN A 103 -3.78 24.90 -5.33
C GLN A 103 -4.96 25.46 -4.51
N LYS A 104 -4.91 25.35 -3.18
CA LYS A 104 -5.56 26.36 -2.33
C LYS A 104 -4.48 27.22 -1.69
N THR A 105 -3.90 28.08 -2.53
CA THR A 105 -3.49 29.48 -2.30
C THR A 105 -2.51 29.91 -3.40
N MET A 106 -2.91 29.81 -4.67
CA MET A 106 -2.19 30.53 -5.72
C MET A 106 -3.22 31.00 -6.76
N PRO A 107 -3.37 32.32 -6.96
CA PRO A 107 -4.28 32.83 -7.97
C PRO A 107 -3.79 32.43 -9.37
N GLU A 108 -4.74 32.23 -10.29
CA GLU A 108 -4.54 31.60 -11.60
C GLU A 108 -3.50 32.34 -12.47
N ASP A 109 -3.43 33.66 -12.32
CA ASP A 109 -2.46 34.54 -12.96
C ASP A 109 -1.01 34.23 -12.53
N LEU A 110 -0.80 33.98 -11.24
CA LEU A 110 0.51 33.62 -10.69
C LEU A 110 0.93 32.20 -11.08
N PHE A 111 -0.03 31.28 -11.24
CA PHE A 111 0.26 29.94 -11.78
C PHE A 111 0.74 29.99 -13.23
N GLU A 112 0.06 30.76 -14.07
CA GLU A 112 0.45 30.94 -15.47
C GLU A 112 1.80 31.64 -15.62
N GLU A 113 2.11 32.61 -14.75
CA GLU A 113 3.40 33.31 -14.77
C GLU A 113 4.55 32.38 -14.34
N LEU A 114 4.38 31.62 -13.24
CA LEU A 114 5.38 30.66 -12.78
C LEU A 114 5.57 29.49 -13.74
N TYR A 115 4.49 29.04 -14.37
CA TYR A 115 4.57 27.98 -15.38
C TYR A 115 5.36 28.43 -16.60
N LYS A 116 5.08 29.63 -17.12
CA LYS A 116 5.86 30.21 -18.24
C LYS A 116 7.33 30.42 -17.88
N GLN A 117 7.61 30.86 -16.66
CA GLN A 117 8.98 31.03 -16.18
C GLN A 117 9.74 29.69 -16.09
N ALA A 118 9.10 28.65 -15.54
CA ALA A 118 9.71 27.32 -15.45
C ALA A 118 10.02 26.74 -16.85
N VAL A 119 9.13 26.93 -17.83
CA VAL A 119 9.35 26.51 -19.22
C VAL A 119 10.52 27.28 -19.84
N ALA A 120 10.60 28.59 -19.63
CA ALA A 120 11.70 29.42 -20.14
C ALA A 120 13.06 29.04 -19.53
N GLU A 121 13.10 28.69 -18.24
CA GLU A 121 14.31 28.23 -17.56
C GLU A 121 14.77 26.86 -18.06
N THR A 122 13.84 25.94 -18.34
CA THR A 122 14.17 24.64 -18.95
C THR A 122 14.71 24.80 -20.37
N ASP A 123 14.10 25.67 -21.17
CA ASP A 123 14.54 25.95 -22.54
C ASP A 123 15.93 26.62 -22.55
N ALA A 124 16.19 27.52 -21.60
CA ALA A 124 17.49 28.17 -21.44
C ALA A 124 18.59 27.18 -21.01
N ALA A 125 18.28 26.31 -20.05
CA ALA A 125 19.21 25.28 -19.58
C ALA A 125 19.54 24.25 -20.68
N GLU A 126 18.55 23.86 -21.49
CA GLU A 126 18.75 22.96 -22.61
C GLU A 126 19.61 23.61 -23.71
N LYS A 127 19.38 24.90 -24.00
CA LYS A 127 20.19 25.66 -24.95
C LYS A 127 21.63 25.85 -24.47
N GLU A 128 21.85 26.08 -23.18
CA GLU A 128 23.18 26.17 -22.57
C GLU A 128 23.90 24.82 -22.59
N PHE A 129 23.20 23.73 -22.30
CA PHE A 129 23.72 22.37 -22.38
C PHE A 129 24.16 22.01 -23.81
N LEU A 130 23.33 22.33 -24.81
CA LEU A 130 23.66 22.14 -26.23
C LEU A 130 24.84 23.03 -26.67
N ALA A 131 24.93 24.27 -26.17
CA ALA A 131 26.06 25.16 -26.44
C ALA A 131 27.37 24.66 -25.83
N ARG A 132 27.33 24.04 -24.65
CA ARG A 132 28.49 23.41 -24.01
C ARG A 132 28.95 22.16 -24.78
N LYS A 133 28.01 21.36 -25.28
CA LYS A 133 28.30 20.14 -26.06
C LYS A 133 28.92 20.43 -27.44
N ASN A 134 28.63 21.60 -28.02
CA ASN A 134 29.14 22.00 -29.33
C ASN A 134 30.42 22.84 -29.30
N LYS A 135 31.10 22.99 -28.14
CA LYS A 135 32.44 23.61 -28.13
C LYS A 135 33.44 22.67 -28.82
N PRO A 136 34.14 23.12 -29.88
CA PRO A 136 35.12 22.28 -30.56
C PRO A 136 36.28 21.98 -29.61
N HIS A 137 36.62 20.69 -29.46
CA HIS A 137 37.89 20.28 -28.88
C HIS A 137 39.00 20.71 -29.85
N PHE A 138 39.66 21.84 -29.55
CA PHE A 138 40.99 22.11 -30.08
C PHE A 138 41.96 21.23 -29.30
N THR A 139 42.47 20.20 -29.97
CA THR A 139 43.65 19.45 -29.53
C THR A 139 44.87 20.12 -30.16
N ASP A 140 45.69 20.77 -29.33
CA ASP A 140 47.09 21.09 -29.67
C ASP A 140 47.97 19.83 -29.56
#